data_AF-A0A7S4LFA9-F1
#
_entry.id   AF-A0A7S4LFA9-F1
#
_cell.length_a   1.000
_cell.length_b   1.000
_cell.length_c   1.000
_cell.angle_alpha   90.00
_cell.angle_beta   90.00
_cell.angle_gamma   90.00
#
_symmetry.space_group_name_H-M   'P 1'
#
loop_
_entity.id
_entity.type
_entity.pdbx_description
1 polymer ?
#
loop_
_entity_poly.entity_id
_entity_poly.type
_entity_poly.pdbx_seq_one_letter_code
_entity_poly.pdbx_strand_id
1 'polypeptide(L)'
;FFSTPIMLVHVKEVQGQFHQVTVDGDWTVAALKTQIARQANIETAKQRLLNNGRLLKDDHTLSHYSVGDGDCVIVVTARDPPPPLHAAKPAANPFGFPNIPQAQQAPQNQDAMAQMMMQQLQNALAGANAAAQGNAPAAAPQAAPTQDPVDEMGVVRLMEMGLTDEDSCRQALRQANNDVDLAVAYILEEMGMD
;
A
#
# COMPACT_ATOMS: atom_id res chain seq x y z
N PHE A 1 -39.21 1.50 28.04
CA PHE A 1 -38.27 0.91 27.08
C PHE A 1 -37.86 2.01 26.12
N PHE A 2 -36.68 2.61 26.33
CA PHE A 2 -36.14 3.58 25.37
C PHE A 2 -35.70 2.77 24.15
N SER A 3 -36.55 2.73 23.12
CA SER A 3 -36.16 2.21 21.82
C SER A 3 -35.17 3.22 21.25
N THR A 4 -33.90 2.85 21.20
CA THR A 4 -32.89 3.62 20.48
C THR A 4 -33.29 3.70 19.00
N PRO A 5 -33.03 4.83 18.32
CA PRO A 5 -33.43 4.99 16.94
C PRO A 5 -32.58 4.08 16.04
N ILE A 6 -33.27 3.31 15.20
CA ILE A 6 -32.63 2.63 14.06
C ILE A 6 -32.08 3.70 13.11
N MET A 7 -30.81 3.58 12.76
CA MET A 7 -30.11 4.52 11.88
C MET A 7 -29.59 3.81 10.64
N LEU A 8 -29.55 4.53 9.52
CA LEU A 8 -29.05 4.03 8.25
C LEU A 8 -27.59 4.44 8.10
N VAL A 9 -26.68 3.48 7.95
CA VAL A 9 -25.25 3.76 7.71
C VAL A 9 -24.91 3.37 6.28
N HIS A 10 -24.23 4.26 5.56
CA HIS A 10 -23.70 3.99 4.24
C HIS A 10 -22.33 3.33 4.36
N VAL A 11 -22.19 2.12 3.83
CA VAL A 11 -20.92 1.39 3.83
C VAL A 11 -20.34 1.41 2.43
N LYS A 12 -19.25 2.16 2.28
CA LYS A 12 -18.51 2.27 1.03
C LYS A 12 -17.33 1.31 1.05
N GLU A 13 -17.29 0.39 0.11
CA GLU A 13 -16.14 -0.46 -0.12
C GLU A 13 -15.03 0.32 -0.83
N VAL A 14 -13.76 -0.02 -0.55
CA VAL A 14 -12.62 0.51 -1.30
C VAL A 14 -12.70 0.23 -2.81
N GLN A 15 -13.37 -0.85 -3.23
CA GLN A 15 -13.64 -1.17 -4.63
C GLN A 15 -14.68 -0.24 -5.28
N GLY A 16 -15.27 0.69 -4.52
CA GLY A 16 -16.26 1.67 -5.02
C GLY A 16 -17.71 1.21 -4.89
N GLN A 17 -17.97 0.02 -4.35
CA GLN A 17 -19.31 -0.49 -4.11
C GLN A 17 -19.93 0.13 -2.86
N PHE A 18 -21.22 0.50 -2.91
CA PHE A 18 -21.94 1.10 -1.78
C PHE A 18 -23.04 0.17 -1.29
N HIS A 19 -23.14 0.00 0.02
CA HIS A 19 -24.12 -0.82 0.71
C HIS A 19 -24.80 0.01 1.79
N GLN A 20 -26.10 -0.20 2.02
CA GLN A 20 -26.84 0.52 3.06
C GLN A 20 -27.21 -0.43 4.18
N VAL A 21 -26.76 -0.12 5.39
CA VAL A 21 -26.87 -1.00 6.55
C VAL A 21 -27.68 -0.32 7.63
N THR A 22 -28.82 -0.90 7.99
CA THR A 22 -29.61 -0.44 9.13
C THR A 22 -29.01 -1.02 10.41
N VAL A 23 -28.61 -0.15 11.33
CA VAL A 23 -28.00 -0.51 12.62
C VAL A 23 -28.55 0.37 13.73
N ASP A 24 -28.26 0.01 14.98
CA ASP A 24 -28.72 0.73 16.16
C ASP A 24 -27.62 1.64 16.72
N GLY A 25 -28.00 2.81 17.26
CA GLY A 25 -27.06 3.80 17.82
C GLY A 25 -26.16 3.27 18.95
N ASP A 26 -26.66 2.27 19.67
CA ASP A 26 -25.99 1.63 20.80
C ASP A 26 -25.15 0.40 20.38
N TRP A 27 -25.21 0.01 19.10
CA TRP A 27 -24.45 -1.13 18.63
C TRP A 27 -22.94 -0.88 18.69
N THR A 28 -22.21 -1.93 19.00
CA THR A 28 -20.76 -1.95 18.91
C THR A 28 -20.33 -2.03 17.45
N VAL A 29 -19.12 -1.58 17.19
CA VAL A 29 -18.48 -1.75 15.88
C VAL A 29 -18.45 -3.23 15.47
N ALA A 30 -18.33 -4.17 16.43
CA ALA A 30 -18.39 -5.61 16.16
C ALA A 30 -19.74 -6.08 15.58
N ALA A 31 -20.86 -5.53 16.07
CA ALA A 31 -22.18 -5.81 15.54
C ALA A 31 -22.36 -5.23 14.12
N LEU A 32 -21.91 -4.00 13.89
CA LEU A 32 -21.88 -3.41 12.55
C LEU A 32 -21.06 -4.26 11.57
N LYS A 33 -19.85 -4.70 11.97
CA LYS A 33 -19.01 -5.59 11.15
C LYS A 33 -19.72 -6.87 10.75
N THR A 34 -20.44 -7.49 11.68
CA THR A 34 -21.24 -8.70 11.42
C THR A 34 -22.29 -8.45 10.34
N GLN A 35 -22.92 -7.28 10.36
CA GLN A 35 -23.93 -6.92 9.38
C GLN A 35 -23.31 -6.59 8.00
N ILE A 36 -22.18 -5.89 8.00
CA ILE A 36 -21.37 -5.65 6.80
C ILE A 36 -20.88 -6.99 6.21
N ALA A 37 -20.55 -7.98 7.03
CA ALA A 37 -20.11 -9.28 6.55
C ALA A 37 -21.19 -10.00 5.75
N ARG A 38 -22.46 -9.82 6.14
CA ARG A 38 -23.60 -10.37 5.42
C ARG A 38 -23.90 -9.60 4.13
N GLN A 39 -23.77 -8.28 4.14
CA GLN A 39 -24.09 -7.45 2.96
C GLN A 39 -22.97 -7.40 1.92
N ALA A 40 -21.74 -7.13 2.36
CA ALA A 40 -20.58 -6.99 1.48
C ALA A 40 -19.81 -8.31 1.28
N ASN A 41 -20.21 -9.40 1.94
CA ASN A 41 -19.54 -10.71 1.87
C ASN A 41 -18.06 -10.71 2.35
N ILE A 42 -17.69 -9.78 3.23
CA ILE A 42 -16.33 -9.67 3.77
C ILE A 42 -16.29 -10.26 5.18
N GLU A 43 -15.35 -11.12 5.51
CA GLU A 43 -15.21 -11.66 6.88
C GLU A 43 -14.91 -10.56 7.90
N THR A 44 -15.57 -10.57 9.07
CA THR A 44 -15.42 -9.55 10.12
C THR A 44 -13.96 -9.34 10.56
N ALA A 45 -13.14 -10.40 10.57
CA ALA A 45 -11.71 -10.33 10.90
C ALA A 45 -10.88 -9.58 9.84
N LYS A 46 -11.32 -9.60 8.58
CA LYS A 46 -10.68 -8.93 7.45
C LYS A 46 -11.23 -7.52 7.23
N GLN A 47 -12.31 -7.15 7.91
CA GLN A 47 -12.88 -5.82 7.79
C GLN A 47 -12.12 -4.80 8.62
N ARG A 48 -11.65 -3.76 7.95
CA ARG A 48 -11.19 -2.51 8.56
C ARG A 48 -12.24 -1.44 8.26
N LEU A 49 -12.89 -0.92 9.29
CA LEU A 49 -13.90 0.13 9.16
C LEU A 49 -13.28 1.49 9.45
N LEU A 50 -13.39 2.43 8.54
CA LEU A 50 -12.88 3.79 8.68
C LEU A 50 -14.04 4.78 8.62
N ASN A 51 -14.03 5.74 9.54
CA ASN A 51 -14.98 6.84 9.56
C ASN A 51 -14.23 8.14 9.81
N ASN A 52 -14.44 9.16 8.97
CA ASN A 52 -13.77 10.47 9.10
C ASN A 52 -12.24 10.35 9.29
N GLY A 53 -11.61 9.38 8.61
CA GLY A 53 -10.16 9.12 8.72
C GLY A 53 -9.72 8.36 9.98
N ARG A 54 -10.63 7.95 10.87
CA ARG A 54 -10.34 7.12 12.05
C ARG A 54 -10.72 5.67 11.81
N LEU A 55 -9.83 4.75 12.21
CA LEU A 55 -10.12 3.32 12.24
C LEU A 55 -11.05 3.01 13.42
N LEU A 56 -12.23 2.47 13.13
CA LEU A 56 -13.20 2.00 14.11
C LEU A 56 -12.73 0.68 14.68
N LYS A 57 -12.60 0.64 16.01
CA LYS A 57 -12.28 -0.58 16.77
C LYS A 57 -13.54 -1.18 17.35
N ASP A 58 -13.52 -2.50 17.48
CA ASP A 58 -14.61 -3.33 18.01
C ASP A 58 -15.00 -2.99 19.46
N ASP A 59 -14.07 -2.39 20.20
CA ASP A 59 -14.15 -2.10 21.63
C ASP A 59 -15.14 -0.98 21.99
N HIS A 60 -15.55 -0.16 21.01
CA HIS A 60 -16.43 0.98 21.24
C HIS A 60 -17.70 0.93 20.38
N THR A 61 -18.69 1.72 20.78
CA THR A 61 -19.96 1.87 20.08
C THR A 61 -19.85 2.83 18.90
N LEU A 62 -20.81 2.74 17.97
CA LEU A 62 -20.91 3.65 16.83
C LEU A 62 -21.03 5.12 17.26
N SER A 63 -21.80 5.37 18.31
CA SER A 63 -21.94 6.71 18.91
C SER A 63 -20.61 7.29 19.42
N HIS A 64 -19.71 6.46 19.97
CA HIS A 64 -18.40 6.92 20.45
C HIS A 64 -17.52 7.43 19.29
N TYR A 65 -17.71 6.88 18.09
CA TYR A 65 -17.02 7.31 16.88
C TYR A 65 -17.77 8.38 16.09
N SER A 66 -18.85 8.94 16.64
CA SER A 66 -19.75 9.88 15.97
C SER A 66 -20.33 9.36 14.65
N VAL A 67 -20.52 8.05 14.51
CA VAL A 67 -21.25 7.46 13.38
C VAL A 67 -22.75 7.66 13.63
N GLY A 68 -23.35 8.56 12.84
CA GLY A 68 -24.78 8.87 12.88
C GLY A 68 -25.57 8.26 11.73
N ASP A 69 -26.83 8.67 11.62
CA ASP A 69 -27.66 8.32 10.46
C ASP A 69 -27.17 9.03 9.19
N GLY A 70 -27.22 8.33 8.06
CA GLY A 70 -26.72 8.79 6.77
C GLY A 70 -25.20 8.82 6.64
N ASP A 71 -24.46 8.55 7.72
CA ASP A 71 -23.01 8.66 7.73
C ASP A 71 -22.32 7.56 6.91
N CYS A 72 -21.13 7.85 6.39
CA CYS A 72 -20.43 7.01 5.44
C CYS A 72 -19.19 6.35 6.08
N VAL A 73 -19.27 5.04 6.27
CA VAL A 73 -18.18 4.21 6.76
C VAL A 73 -17.49 3.53 5.59
N ILE A 74 -16.18 3.70 5.48
CA ILE A 74 -15.38 3.04 4.46
C ILE A 74 -14.93 1.68 5.00
N VAL A 75 -15.27 0.60 4.31
CA VAL A 75 -14.75 -0.74 4.60
C VAL A 75 -13.58 -1.06 3.67
N VAL A 76 -12.44 -1.39 4.28
CA VAL A 76 -11.26 -1.92 3.60
C VAL A 76 -11.11 -3.39 3.95
N THR A 77 -10.87 -4.21 2.94
CA THR A 77 -10.48 -5.61 3.10
C THR A 77 -9.00 -5.67 3.46
N ALA A 78 -8.70 -6.13 4.67
CA ALA A 78 -7.36 -6.57 5.01
C ALA A 78 -7.06 -7.79 4.12
N ARG A 79 -6.04 -7.67 3.28
CA ARG A 79 -5.49 -8.82 2.58
C ARG A 79 -5.02 -9.81 3.65
N ASP A 80 -5.42 -11.08 3.55
CA ASP A 80 -4.79 -12.11 4.35
C ASP A 80 -3.27 -11.96 4.21
N PRO A 81 -2.50 -12.01 5.32
CA PRO A 81 -1.09 -12.33 5.15
C PRO A 81 -1.05 -13.63 4.34
N PRO A 82 -0.13 -13.75 3.35
CA PRO A 82 -0.01 -14.98 2.59
C PRO A 82 -0.01 -16.14 3.58
N PRO A 83 -0.80 -17.21 3.34
CA PRO A 83 -0.87 -18.32 4.26
C PRO A 83 0.57 -18.71 4.60
N PRO A 84 0.94 -18.81 5.88
CA PRO A 84 2.27 -19.30 6.20
C PRO A 84 2.41 -20.64 5.50
N LEU A 85 3.30 -20.74 4.51
CA LEU A 85 3.63 -22.01 3.89
C LEU A 85 4.02 -22.94 5.04
N HIS A 86 3.14 -23.90 5.33
CA HIS A 86 3.31 -24.93 6.33
C HIS A 86 3.63 -24.47 7.76
N ALA A 87 2.58 -24.26 8.56
CA ALA A 87 2.61 -24.81 9.92
C ALA A 87 2.43 -26.33 9.85
N ALA A 88 3.42 -27.04 9.29
CA ALA A 88 3.58 -28.44 9.58
C ALA A 88 3.90 -28.53 11.07
N LYS A 89 2.97 -29.13 11.82
CA LYS A 89 3.14 -29.61 13.19
C LYS A 89 4.60 -30.07 13.42
N PRO A 90 5.31 -29.60 14.45
CA PRO A 90 6.64 -30.13 14.75
C PRO A 90 6.47 -31.60 15.12
N ALA A 91 6.76 -32.49 14.16
CA ALA A 91 6.97 -33.89 14.45
C ALA A 91 8.20 -33.97 15.36
N ALA A 92 8.01 -34.61 16.50
CA ALA A 92 9.02 -34.83 17.51
C ALA A 92 10.33 -35.33 16.87
N ASN A 93 11.41 -34.56 17.02
CA ASN A 93 12.76 -35.03 16.77
C ASN A 93 13.18 -35.87 18.00
N PRO A 94 13.41 -37.19 17.90
CA PRO A 94 13.81 -38.00 19.04
C PRO A 94 15.30 -37.87 19.37
N PHE A 95 16.05 -37.02 18.67
CA PHE A 95 17.45 -36.76 18.97
C PHE A 95 17.61 -35.40 19.65
N GLY A 96 17.66 -35.46 20.98
CA GLY A 96 17.99 -34.34 21.84
C GLY A 96 19.43 -33.91 21.66
N PHE A 97 19.62 -32.60 21.51
CA PHE A 97 20.86 -31.91 21.81
C PHE A 97 20.54 -30.99 23.01
N PRO A 98 21.31 -31.03 24.11
CA PRO A 98 21.06 -30.16 25.23
C PRO A 98 21.49 -28.73 24.88
N ASN A 99 20.52 -27.83 24.65
CA ASN A 99 20.81 -26.42 24.48
C ASN A 99 20.81 -25.72 25.84
N ILE A 100 21.95 -25.13 26.17
CA ILE A 100 22.23 -24.42 27.44
C ILE A 100 21.51 -23.07 27.41
N PRO A 101 20.87 -22.62 28.51
CA PRO A 101 20.22 -21.32 28.55
C PRO A 101 21.26 -20.18 28.68
N GLN A 102 21.44 -19.37 27.64
CA GLN A 102 22.07 -18.06 27.77
C GLN A 102 20.99 -17.00 28.04
N ALA A 103 20.94 -16.57 29.30
CA ALA A 103 20.25 -15.36 29.72
C ALA A 103 21.12 -14.11 29.45
N GLN A 104 20.43 -13.00 29.18
CA GLN A 104 20.90 -11.60 29.22
C GLN A 104 21.98 -11.15 28.22
N GLN A 105 21.57 -10.29 27.29
CA GLN A 105 22.41 -9.21 26.74
C GLN A 105 21.54 -8.05 26.23
N ALA A 106 21.72 -6.89 26.85
CA ALA A 106 21.48 -5.55 26.33
C ALA A 106 22.74 -4.72 26.70
N PRO A 107 23.02 -3.52 26.15
CA PRO A 107 22.70 -2.91 24.86
C PRO A 107 23.99 -2.43 24.12
N GLN A 108 24.10 -2.55 22.78
CA GLN A 108 25.36 -2.18 22.07
C GLN A 108 25.17 -1.44 20.72
N ASN A 109 24.08 -0.69 20.55
CA ASN A 109 23.74 -0.04 19.26
C ASN A 109 23.89 1.51 19.24
N GLN A 110 24.74 2.10 20.07
CA GLN A 110 25.02 3.56 20.03
C GLN A 110 26.31 3.94 19.27
N ASP A 111 27.36 3.11 19.33
CA ASP A 111 28.64 3.41 18.66
C ASP A 111 28.58 3.35 17.12
N ALA A 112 27.70 2.53 16.54
CA ALA A 112 27.58 2.39 15.09
C ALA A 112 26.95 3.63 14.41
N MET A 113 26.06 4.35 15.10
CA MET A 113 25.42 5.55 14.55
C MET A 113 26.35 6.78 14.59
N ALA A 114 27.24 6.86 15.59
CA ALA A 114 28.22 7.93 15.69
C ALA A 114 29.27 7.88 14.56
N GLN A 115 29.67 6.68 14.13
CA GLN A 115 30.61 6.52 13.00
C GLN A 115 30.00 6.93 11.66
N MET A 116 28.70 6.67 11.43
CA MET A 116 28.03 7.05 10.18
C MET A 116 27.89 8.57 10.03
N MET A 117 27.64 9.31 11.12
CA MET A 117 27.51 10.77 11.06
C MET A 117 28.85 11.46 10.79
N MET A 118 29.97 10.89 11.26
CA MET A 118 31.31 11.43 10.98
C MET A 118 31.74 11.21 9.52
N GLN A 119 31.29 10.14 8.87
CA GLN A 119 31.59 9.88 7.45
C GLN A 119 30.82 10.83 6.50
N GLN A 120 29.59 11.21 6.83
CA GLN A 120 28.78 12.10 5.99
C GLN A 120 29.32 13.54 5.97
N LEU A 121 29.86 14.05 7.09
CA LEU A 121 30.47 15.38 7.12
C LEU A 121 31.73 15.46 6.26
N GLN A 122 32.48 14.36 6.14
CA GLN A 122 33.70 14.33 5.33
C GLN A 122 33.41 14.35 3.82
N ASN A 123 32.25 13.83 3.37
CA ASN A 123 31.87 13.85 1.95
C ASN A 123 31.29 15.22 1.51
N ALA A 124 30.72 16.01 2.44
CA ALA A 124 30.17 17.32 2.13
C ALA A 124 31.25 18.40 1.88
N LEU A 125 32.44 18.28 2.48
CA LEU A 125 33.52 19.27 2.34
C LEU A 125 34.37 19.06 1.08
N ALA A 126 34.29 17.88 0.45
CA ALA A 126 35.04 17.54 -0.77
C ALA A 126 34.38 18.03 -2.08
N GLY A 127 33.13 18.51 -2.04
CA GLY A 127 32.37 18.96 -3.23
C GLY A 127 32.43 20.47 -3.55
N ALA A 128 33.13 21.28 -2.75
CA ALA A 128 33.02 22.74 -2.79
C ALA A 128 34.14 23.46 -3.57
N ASN A 129 34.68 22.86 -4.64
CA ASN A 129 35.69 23.52 -5.50
C ASN A 129 35.46 23.26 -7.00
N ALA A 130 34.31 23.72 -7.54
CA ALA A 130 34.07 23.78 -8.99
C ALA A 130 32.98 24.81 -9.35
N ALA A 131 33.11 26.06 -8.91
CA ALA A 131 32.24 27.14 -9.38
C ALA A 131 33.05 28.44 -9.60
N ALA A 132 33.64 28.56 -10.79
CA ALA A 132 34.15 29.81 -11.32
C ALA A 132 33.85 29.89 -12.83
N GLN A 133 33.28 31.03 -13.24
CA GLN A 133 32.95 31.49 -14.61
C GLN A 133 31.68 30.85 -15.22
N GLY A 134 30.66 31.56 -15.69
CA GLY A 134 30.44 32.98 -15.97
C GLY A 134 29.44 33.09 -17.14
N ASN A 135 28.68 34.19 -17.17
CA ASN A 135 27.86 34.70 -18.30
C ASN A 135 26.41 34.17 -18.54
N ALA A 136 25.45 35.10 -18.42
CA ALA A 136 24.10 35.06 -19.00
C ALA A 136 24.16 35.47 -20.51
N PRO A 137 23.12 35.32 -21.37
CA PRO A 137 21.67 35.47 -21.09
C PRO A 137 20.70 34.48 -21.76
N ALA A 138 19.46 34.48 -21.25
CA ALA A 138 18.18 34.18 -21.91
C ALA A 138 18.18 33.21 -23.11
N ALA A 139 17.92 31.94 -22.83
CA ALA A 139 17.17 31.07 -23.73
C ALA A 139 16.06 30.41 -22.89
N ALA A 140 14.83 30.42 -23.42
CA ALA A 140 13.69 29.75 -22.82
C ALA A 140 14.09 28.33 -22.40
N PRO A 141 13.59 27.81 -21.25
CA PRO A 141 13.71 26.38 -20.99
C PRO A 141 12.94 25.66 -22.09
N GLN A 142 13.66 25.21 -23.12
CA GLN A 142 13.24 24.08 -23.92
C GLN A 142 12.92 22.99 -22.91
N ALA A 143 11.65 22.57 -22.88
CA ALA A 143 11.20 21.48 -22.05
C ALA A 143 12.17 20.31 -22.26
N ALA A 144 13.04 20.09 -21.27
CA ALA A 144 13.63 18.80 -21.08
C ALA A 144 12.45 17.82 -21.07
N PRO A 145 12.47 16.71 -21.84
CA PRO A 145 11.48 15.68 -21.65
C PRO A 145 11.60 15.28 -20.19
N THR A 146 10.64 15.70 -19.36
CA THR A 146 10.45 15.16 -18.04
C THR A 146 10.35 13.66 -18.25
N GLN A 147 11.40 12.96 -17.85
CA GLN A 147 11.43 11.52 -17.80
C GLN A 147 10.47 11.16 -16.68
N ASP A 148 9.18 11.08 -16.99
CA ASP A 148 8.26 10.32 -16.17
C ASP A 148 8.92 8.94 -15.97
N PRO A 149 9.06 8.44 -14.73
CA PRO A 149 9.70 7.17 -14.50
C PRO A 149 8.84 6.08 -15.13
N VAL A 150 9.17 5.68 -16.35
CA VAL A 150 8.71 4.42 -16.91
C VAL A 150 9.21 3.32 -15.99
N ASP A 151 8.30 2.49 -15.50
CA ASP A 151 8.67 1.35 -14.68
C ASP A 151 9.44 0.38 -15.56
N GLU A 152 10.75 0.29 -15.33
CA GLU A 152 11.62 -0.61 -16.08
C GLU A 152 11.15 -2.07 -15.95
N MET A 153 10.41 -2.41 -14.89
CA MET A 153 9.86 -3.75 -14.73
C MET A 153 8.68 -4.00 -15.67
N GLY A 154 7.89 -2.98 -16.00
CA GLY A 154 6.93 -3.02 -17.11
C GLY A 154 7.63 -3.23 -18.46
N VAL A 155 8.75 -2.54 -18.70
CA VAL A 155 9.53 -2.65 -19.95
C VAL A 155 10.07 -4.08 -20.10
N VAL A 156 10.67 -4.62 -19.05
CA VAL A 156 11.17 -6.00 -19.02
C VAL A 156 10.04 -6.99 -19.31
N ARG A 157 8.84 -6.76 -18.77
CA ARG A 157 7.70 -7.67 -18.97
C ARG A 157 7.15 -7.63 -20.40
N LEU A 158 7.18 -6.47 -21.06
CA LEU A 158 6.87 -6.36 -22.49
C LEU A 158 7.92 -7.08 -23.34
N MET A 159 9.20 -6.96 -22.98
CA MET A 159 10.28 -7.70 -23.65
C MET A 159 10.16 -9.21 -23.48
N GLU A 160 9.75 -9.69 -22.29
CA GLU A 160 9.47 -11.10 -22.04
C GLU A 160 8.30 -11.64 -22.88
N MET A 161 7.38 -10.77 -23.29
CA MET A 161 6.28 -11.12 -24.21
C MET A 161 6.72 -11.21 -25.69
N GLY A 162 8.01 -10.98 -25.97
CA GLY A 162 8.57 -11.05 -27.32
C GLY A 162 8.60 -9.72 -28.06
N LEU A 163 8.25 -8.61 -27.39
CA LEU A 163 8.38 -7.26 -27.94
C LEU A 163 9.81 -6.79 -27.72
N THR A 164 10.68 -7.03 -28.71
CA THR A 164 12.12 -6.75 -28.59
C THR A 164 12.50 -5.27 -28.69
N ASP A 165 11.55 -4.40 -29.06
CA ASP A 165 11.78 -2.97 -29.20
C ASP A 165 11.63 -2.24 -27.86
N GLU A 166 12.75 -1.99 -27.19
CA GLU A 166 12.81 -1.27 -25.91
C GLU A 166 12.17 0.11 -25.98
N ASP A 167 12.44 0.86 -27.06
CA ASP A 167 11.94 2.22 -27.24
C ASP A 167 10.42 2.24 -27.41
N SER A 168 9.85 1.31 -28.21
CA SER A 168 8.40 1.15 -28.33
C SER A 168 7.77 0.68 -27.02
N CYS A 169 8.42 -0.22 -26.28
CA CYS A 169 7.96 -0.66 -24.95
C CYS A 169 7.91 0.50 -23.95
N ARG A 170 8.99 1.29 -23.88
CA ARG A 170 9.05 2.49 -23.02
C ARG A 170 7.99 3.50 -23.44
N GLN A 171 7.82 3.76 -24.73
CA GLN A 171 6.83 4.72 -25.23
C GLN A 171 5.40 4.27 -24.97
N ALA A 172 5.08 3.00 -25.21
CA ALA A 172 3.76 2.44 -24.96
C ALA A 172 3.41 2.44 -23.46
N LEU A 173 4.37 2.13 -22.58
CA LEU A 173 4.17 2.25 -21.13
C LEU A 173 3.92 3.68 -20.71
N ARG A 174 4.52 4.69 -21.35
CA ARG A 174 4.20 6.08 -21.06
C ARG A 174 2.77 6.42 -21.45
N GLN A 175 2.32 5.99 -22.63
CA GLN A 175 0.95 6.21 -23.10
C GLN A 175 -0.08 5.46 -22.24
N ALA A 176 0.27 4.24 -21.83
CA ALA A 176 -0.54 3.38 -20.99
C ALA A 176 -0.48 3.72 -19.49
N ASN A 177 0.19 4.81 -19.11
CA ASN A 177 0.36 5.21 -17.70
C ASN A 177 0.92 4.07 -16.83
N ASN A 178 1.95 3.42 -17.37
CA ASN A 178 2.66 2.29 -16.80
C ASN A 178 1.84 0.97 -16.69
N ASP A 179 0.75 0.87 -17.43
CA ASP A 179 -0.03 -0.36 -17.54
C ASP A 179 0.53 -1.25 -18.66
N VAL A 180 0.97 -2.47 -18.30
CA VAL A 180 1.59 -3.39 -19.26
C VAL A 180 0.57 -3.92 -20.26
N ASP A 181 -0.68 -4.18 -19.85
CA ASP A 181 -1.70 -4.76 -20.71
C ASP A 181 -2.16 -3.77 -21.80
N LEU A 182 -2.41 -2.51 -21.39
CA LEU A 182 -2.66 -1.43 -22.33
C LEU A 182 -1.44 -1.12 -23.20
N ALA A 183 -0.22 -1.20 -22.66
CA ALA A 183 1.00 -0.99 -23.45
C ALA A 183 1.15 -2.05 -24.54
N VAL A 184 0.83 -3.33 -24.26
CA VAL A 184 0.78 -4.39 -25.28
C VAL A 184 -0.24 -4.05 -26.35
N ALA A 185 -1.44 -3.64 -25.96
CA ALA A 185 -2.49 -3.26 -26.91
C ALA A 185 -2.01 -2.12 -27.83
N TYR A 186 -1.37 -1.08 -27.30
CA TYR A 186 -0.82 0.01 -28.10
C TYR A 186 0.25 -0.44 -29.09
N ILE A 187 1.16 -1.32 -28.67
CA ILE A 187 2.24 -1.81 -29.54
C ILE A 187 1.68 -2.73 -30.63
N LEU A 188 0.69 -3.58 -30.30
CA LEU A 188 0.03 -4.44 -31.27
C LEU A 188 -0.89 -3.64 -32.22
N GLU A 189 -1.54 -2.58 -31.75
CA GLU A 189 -2.33 -1.66 -32.57
C GLU A 189 -1.44 -0.87 -33.54
N GLU A 190 -0.25 -0.44 -33.11
CA GLU A 190 0.71 0.28 -33.96
C GLU A 190 1.31 -0.66 -35.04
N MET A 191 1.41 -1.95 -34.74
CA MET A 191 1.90 -2.98 -35.66
C MET A 191 0.81 -3.56 -36.59
N GLY A 192 -0.35 -2.89 -36.67
CA GLY A 192 -1.55 -3.25 -37.42
C GLY A 192 -1.31 -4.17 -38.61
N MET A 193 -1.64 -5.45 -38.43
CA MET A 193 -1.86 -6.39 -39.51
C MET A 193 -3.38 -6.49 -39.70
N ASP A 194 -3.90 -5.76 -40.69
CA ASP A 194 -5.22 -5.96 -41.31
C ASP A 194 -5.31 -7.35 -41.96
#